data_AF-A0A9D4KGR6-F1
#
_entry.id   AF-A0A9D4KGR6-F1
#
_cell.length_a   1.000
_cell.length_b   1.000
_cell.length_c   1.000
_cell.angle_alpha   90.00
_cell.angle_beta   90.00
_cell.angle_gamma   90.00
#
_symmetry.space_group_name_H-M   'P 1'
#
loop_
_entity.id
_entity.type
_entity.pdbx_description
1 polymer ?
#
loop_
_entity_poly.entity_id
_entity_poly.type
_entity_poly.pdbx_seq_one_letter_code
_entity_poly.pdbx_strand_id
1 'polypeptide(L)'
;MGSLSFCITGNCCTNAKETVSMGCQINILTKFHKDWMKTVTSIVYTSDSINILTKFHQDWMQNINILTKFHKDWMKTINILTKFHKDWMKTINILTKFHKDWMKTVTSTVYTNKLLTDAGHHTSHKLTMSLCDR
;
A
#
# COMPACT_ATOMS: atom_id res chain seq x y z
N MET A 1 -35.83 -66.66 -48.63
CA MET A 1 -35.53 -66.27 -47.23
C MET A 1 -34.53 -65.12 -47.29
N GLY A 2 -34.98 -63.90 -46.98
CA GLY A 2 -34.21 -62.68 -47.21
C GLY A 2 -33.08 -62.49 -46.18
N SER A 3 -31.90 -62.11 -46.65
CA SER A 3 -30.78 -61.70 -45.82
C SER A 3 -31.02 -60.28 -45.29
N LEU A 4 -31.26 -60.12 -43.98
CA LEU A 4 -31.25 -58.80 -43.34
C LEU A 4 -29.80 -58.28 -43.31
N SER A 5 -29.56 -57.17 -44.01
CA SER A 5 -28.33 -56.39 -43.92
C SER A 5 -28.49 -55.35 -42.80
N PHE A 6 -27.49 -55.24 -41.92
CA PHE A 6 -27.48 -54.24 -40.85
C PHE A 6 -26.39 -53.22 -41.14
N CYS A 7 -26.76 -51.94 -41.22
CA CYS A 7 -25.83 -50.85 -41.48
C CYS A 7 -25.56 -50.09 -40.19
N ILE A 8 -24.29 -49.97 -39.79
CA ILE A 8 -23.87 -49.06 -38.72
C ILE A 8 -23.51 -47.72 -39.35
N THR A 9 -23.89 -46.64 -38.68
CA THR A 9 -23.84 -45.25 -39.14
C THR A 9 -22.51 -44.89 -39.80
N GLY A 10 -22.54 -44.69 -41.12
CA GLY A 10 -21.37 -44.30 -41.93
C GLY A 10 -20.99 -45.28 -43.05
N ASN A 11 -21.98 -45.73 -43.84
CA ASN A 11 -21.81 -46.57 -45.05
C ASN A 11 -21.22 -47.98 -44.85
N CYS A 12 -21.18 -48.50 -43.62
CA CYS A 12 -20.76 -49.87 -43.37
C CYS A 12 -21.96 -50.80 -43.19
N CYS A 13 -22.28 -51.57 -44.22
CA CYS A 13 -23.34 -52.58 -44.17
C CYS A 13 -22.71 -53.97 -44.24
N THR A 14 -23.06 -54.87 -43.31
CA THR A 14 -22.67 -56.28 -43.39
C THR A 14 -23.88 -57.20 -43.34
N ASN A 15 -23.73 -58.37 -43.97
CA ASN A 15 -24.69 -59.46 -43.86
C ASN A 15 -24.38 -60.23 -42.58
N ALA A 16 -25.41 -60.78 -41.91
CA ALA A 16 -25.37 -61.34 -40.55
C ALA A 16 -24.33 -62.47 -40.26
N LYS A 17 -23.45 -62.81 -41.20
CA LYS A 17 -22.35 -63.78 -41.04
C LYS A 17 -20.94 -63.23 -41.33
N GLU A 18 -20.78 -61.97 -41.74
CA GLU A 18 -19.47 -61.42 -42.11
C GLU A 18 -18.99 -60.33 -41.13
N THR A 19 -17.75 -60.50 -40.68
CA THR A 19 -16.95 -59.53 -39.94
C THR A 19 -16.97 -58.17 -40.65
N VAL A 20 -17.21 -57.09 -39.90
CA VAL A 20 -17.11 -55.71 -40.39
C VAL A 20 -15.81 -55.54 -41.19
N SER A 21 -15.92 -55.17 -42.47
CA SER A 21 -14.76 -55.01 -43.36
C SER A 21 -13.67 -54.18 -42.66
N MET A 22 -12.42 -54.63 -42.72
CA MET A 22 -11.28 -54.01 -42.03
C MET A 22 -11.16 -52.51 -42.36
N GLY A 23 -11.53 -52.10 -43.57
CA GLY A 23 -11.60 -50.69 -43.96
C GLY A 23 -12.66 -49.88 -43.18
N CYS A 24 -13.80 -50.50 -42.83
CA CYS A 24 -14.80 -49.86 -41.98
C CYS A 24 -14.31 -49.71 -40.53
N GLN A 25 -13.63 -50.73 -39.97
CA GLN A 25 -13.04 -50.64 -38.63
C GLN A 25 -12.01 -49.51 -38.57
N ILE A 26 -11.15 -49.38 -39.58
CA ILE A 26 -10.18 -48.29 -39.71
C ILE A 26 -10.87 -46.92 -39.78
N ASN A 27 -11.96 -46.81 -40.56
CA ASN A 27 -12.68 -45.54 -40.70
C ASN A 27 -13.35 -45.09 -39.38
N ILE A 28 -14.00 -46.03 -38.67
CA ILE A 28 -14.61 -45.76 -37.36
C ILE A 28 -13.54 -45.32 -36.36
N LEU A 29 -12.42 -46.05 -36.28
CA LEU A 29 -11.30 -45.72 -35.40
C LEU A 29 -10.69 -44.35 -35.73
N THR A 30 -10.53 -44.04 -37.02
CA THR A 30 -10.00 -42.76 -37.48
C THR A 30 -10.93 -41.60 -37.11
N LYS A 31 -12.24 -41.78 -37.25
CA LYS A 31 -13.23 -40.77 -36.86
C LYS A 31 -13.21 -40.55 -35.34
N PHE A 32 -13.22 -41.63 -34.56
CA PHE A 32 -13.10 -41.55 -33.11
C PHE A 32 -11.81 -40.85 -32.67
N HIS A 33 -10.67 -41.20 -33.27
CA HIS A 33 -9.40 -40.56 -32.98
C HIS A 33 -9.43 -39.06 -33.28
N LYS A 34 -10.01 -38.63 -34.41
CA LYS A 34 -10.18 -37.21 -34.73
C LYS A 34 -11.02 -36.47 -33.68
N ASP A 35 -12.12 -37.07 -33.23
CA ASP A 35 -13.01 -36.43 -32.25
C ASP A 35 -12.39 -36.44 -30.83
N TRP A 36 -11.65 -37.48 -30.48
CA TRP A 36 -10.85 -37.52 -29.26
C TRP A 36 -9.75 -36.46 -29.26
N MET A 37 -9.02 -36.31 -30.38
CA MET A 37 -7.96 -35.29 -30.50
C MET A 37 -8.49 -33.86 -30.36
N LYS A 38 -9.70 -33.55 -30.86
CA LYS A 38 -10.35 -32.26 -30.64
C LYS A 38 -10.59 -32.01 -29.14
N THR A 39 -11.10 -33.02 -28.43
CA THR A 39 -11.36 -32.95 -26.99
C THR A 39 -10.06 -32.74 -26.20
N VAL A 40 -9.02 -33.53 -26.49
CA VAL A 40 -7.70 -33.40 -25.85
C VAL A 40 -7.12 -32.02 -26.08
N THR A 41 -7.18 -31.52 -27.30
CA THR A 41 -6.67 -30.19 -27.66
C THR A 41 -7.38 -29.09 -26.85
N SER A 42 -8.71 -29.15 -26.73
CA SER A 42 -9.49 -28.20 -25.92
C SER A 42 -9.10 -28.24 -24.43
N ILE A 43 -8.86 -29.44 -23.89
CA ILE A 43 -8.45 -29.62 -22.49
C ILE A 43 -7.08 -28.99 -22.26
N VAL A 44 -6.11 -29.24 -23.16
CA VAL A 44 -4.76 -28.70 -23.08
C VAL A 44 -4.77 -27.17 -23.10
N TYR A 45 -5.50 -26.55 -24.05
CA TYR A 45 -5.63 -25.08 -24.10
C TYR A 45 -6.21 -24.47 -22.81
N THR A 46 -7.20 -25.15 -22.23
CA THR A 46 -7.82 -24.70 -20.97
C THR A 46 -6.84 -24.81 -19.81
N SER A 47 -6.08 -25.91 -19.75
CA SER A 47 -5.03 -26.13 -18.74
C SER A 47 -3.93 -25.07 -18.83
N ASP A 48 -3.47 -24.74 -20.04
CA ASP A 48 -2.46 -23.71 -20.26
C ASP A 48 -2.94 -22.34 -19.81
N SER A 49 -4.21 -22.02 -20.11
CA SER A 49 -4.85 -20.78 -19.67
C SER A 49 -4.92 -20.67 -18.14
N ILE A 50 -5.31 -21.77 -17.47
CA ILE A 50 -5.35 -21.84 -16.00
C ILE A 50 -3.94 -21.67 -15.41
N ASN A 51 -2.92 -22.28 -16.01
CA ASN A 51 -1.55 -22.16 -15.56
C ASN A 51 -1.03 -20.72 -15.66
N ILE A 52 -1.31 -20.03 -16.78
CA ILE A 52 -0.96 -18.62 -16.96
C ILE A 52 -1.64 -17.75 -15.92
N LEU A 53 -2.95 -17.94 -15.69
CA LEU A 53 -3.70 -17.18 -14.69
C LEU A 53 -3.17 -17.42 -13.27
N THR A 54 -2.78 -18.67 -12.96
CA THR A 54 -2.22 -19.05 -11.66
C THR A 54 -0.89 -18.33 -11.42
N LYS A 55 0.00 -18.32 -12.41
CA LYS A 55 1.29 -17.60 -12.32
C LYS A 55 1.08 -16.10 -12.14
N PHE A 56 0.19 -15.50 -12.95
CA PHE A 56 -0.14 -14.08 -12.81
C PHE A 56 -0.70 -13.75 -11.42
N HIS A 57 -1.57 -14.60 -10.88
CA HIS A 57 -2.10 -14.44 -9.53
C HIS A 57 -1.00 -14.51 -8.46
N GLN A 58 -0.05 -15.46 -8.60
CA GLN A 58 1.10 -15.56 -7.70
C GLN A 58 1.98 -14.31 -7.75
N ASP A 59 2.31 -13.82 -8.94
CA ASP A 59 3.11 -12.59 -9.11
C ASP A 59 2.38 -11.37 -8.53
N TRP A 60 1.07 -11.28 -8.75
CA TRP A 60 0.25 -10.22 -8.18
C TRP A 60 0.23 -10.26 -6.65
N MET A 61 0.08 -11.45 -6.05
CA MET A 61 0.14 -11.64 -4.60
C MET A 61 1.53 -11.30 -4.03
N GLN A 62 2.62 -11.61 -4.74
CA GLN A 62 3.96 -11.19 -4.35
C GLN A 62 4.09 -9.66 -4.33
N ASN A 63 3.58 -8.98 -5.35
CA ASN A 63 3.57 -7.51 -5.40
C ASN A 63 2.78 -6.89 -4.24
N ILE A 64 1.61 -7.45 -3.89
CA ILE A 64 0.84 -7.02 -2.72
C ILE A 64 1.65 -7.19 -1.43
N ASN A 65 2.38 -8.29 -1.29
CA ASN A 65 3.19 -8.54 -0.10
C ASN A 65 4.34 -7.51 0.02
N ILE A 66 4.99 -7.18 -1.09
CA ILE A 66 6.01 -6.13 -1.16
C ILE A 66 5.42 -4.78 -0.75
N LEU A 67 4.28 -4.38 -1.35
CA LEU A 67 3.62 -3.12 -1.02
C LEU A 67 3.22 -3.06 0.46
N THR A 68 2.73 -4.16 1.02
CA THR A 68 2.37 -4.26 2.43
C THR A 68 3.58 -4.05 3.34
N LYS A 69 4.74 -4.61 2.98
CA LYS A 69 5.99 -4.38 3.73
C LYS A 69 6.41 -2.92 3.68
N PHE A 70 6.41 -2.31 2.50
CA PHE A 70 6.72 -0.89 2.34
C PHE A 70 5.76 0.00 3.14
N HIS A 71 4.47 -0.29 3.11
CA HIS A 71 3.49 0.47 3.89
C HIS A 71 3.76 0.39 5.39
N LYS A 72 4.11 -0.79 5.91
CA LYS A 72 4.51 -0.95 7.33
C LYS A 72 5.74 -0.12 7.68
N ASP A 73 6.77 -0.12 6.82
CA ASP A 73 8.00 0.64 7.08
C ASP A 73 7.79 2.15 6.96
N TRP A 74 6.93 2.58 6.03
CA TRP A 74 6.50 3.98 5.92
C TRP A 74 5.73 4.44 7.17
N MET A 75 4.81 3.61 7.67
CA MET A 75 4.08 3.91 8.92
C MET A 75 5.01 4.00 10.14
N LYS A 76 6.06 3.17 10.23
CA LYS A 76 7.09 3.31 11.27
C LYS A 76 7.79 4.66 11.19
N THR A 77 8.13 5.11 9.98
CA THR A 77 8.78 6.40 9.74
C THR A 77 7.89 7.56 10.19
N ILE A 78 6.59 7.53 9.82
CA ILE A 78 5.60 8.51 10.29
C ILE A 78 5.51 8.54 11.81
N ASN A 79 5.53 7.37 12.46
CA ASN A 79 5.47 7.30 13.92
C ASN A 79 6.70 7.95 14.59
N ILE A 80 7.89 7.72 14.04
CA ILE A 80 9.14 8.36 14.50
C ILE A 80 9.05 9.88 14.33
N LEU A 81 8.64 10.36 13.15
CA LEU A 81 8.47 11.80 12.88
C LEU A 81 7.45 12.43 13.82
N THR A 82 6.35 11.74 14.09
CA THR A 82 5.31 12.21 15.01
C THR A 82 5.85 12.34 16.43
N LYS A 83 6.66 11.38 16.90
CA LYS A 83 7.31 11.46 18.21
C LYS A 83 8.29 12.64 18.27
N PHE A 84 9.13 12.79 17.25
CA PHE A 84 10.07 13.90 17.17
C PHE A 84 9.36 15.26 17.16
N HIS A 85 8.28 15.39 16.37
CA HIS A 85 7.46 16.60 16.34
C HIS A 85 6.88 16.94 17.71
N LYS A 86 6.36 15.94 18.45
CA LYS A 86 5.87 16.15 19.82
C LYS A 86 6.98 16.64 20.75
N ASP A 87 8.16 16.05 20.68
CA ASP A 87 9.29 16.46 21.53
C ASP A 87 9.81 17.84 21.16
N TRP A 88 9.85 18.17 19.86
CA TRP A 88 10.19 19.52 19.39
C TRP A 88 9.19 20.58 19.87
N MET A 89 7.89 20.28 19.81
CA MET A 89 6.85 21.17 20.35
C MET A 89 6.96 21.37 21.87
N LYS A 90 7.37 20.34 22.64
CA LYS A 90 7.66 20.52 24.07
C LYS A 90 8.80 21.49 24.28
N THR A 91 9.88 21.38 23.51
CA THR A 91 11.02 22.30 23.58
C THR A 91 10.59 23.75 23.27
N ILE A 92 9.79 23.95 22.22
CA ILE A 92 9.23 25.28 21.90
C ILE A 92 8.40 25.83 23.06
N ASN A 93 7.57 25.00 23.70
CA ASN A 93 6.78 25.42 24.86
C ASN A 93 7.65 25.86 26.03
N ILE A 94 8.74 25.12 26.32
CA ILE A 94 9.70 25.47 27.38
C ILE A 94 10.38 26.81 27.06
N LEU A 95 10.88 26.97 25.83
CA LEU A 95 11.50 28.22 25.38
C LEU A 95 10.54 29.41 25.46
N THR A 96 9.28 29.20 25.07
CA THR A 96 8.24 30.23 25.14
C THR A 96 7.97 30.65 26.58
N LYS A 97 7.91 29.69 27.51
CA LYS A 97 7.74 29.99 28.94
C LYS A 97 8.95 30.76 29.47
N PHE A 98 10.16 30.29 29.20
CA PHE A 98 11.38 30.96 29.61
C PHE A 98 11.47 32.38 29.06
N HIS A 99 11.13 32.58 27.78
CA HIS A 99 11.11 33.91 27.17
C HIS A 99 10.11 34.85 27.86
N LYS A 100 8.90 34.36 28.19
CA LYS A 100 7.92 35.14 28.95
C LYS A 100 8.42 35.52 30.33
N ASP A 101 9.05 34.58 31.04
CA ASP A 101 9.58 34.83 32.38
C ASP A 101 10.78 35.79 32.34
N TRP A 102 11.67 35.65 31.36
CA TRP A 102 12.77 36.59 31.12
C TRP A 102 12.25 38.01 30.82
N MET A 103 11.27 38.14 29.93
CA MET A 103 10.66 39.44 29.60
C MET A 103 10.02 40.11 30.81
N LYS A 104 9.35 39.34 31.69
CA LYS A 104 8.82 39.88 32.95
C LYS A 104 9.93 40.42 33.85
N THR A 105 11.02 39.66 34.02
CA THR A 105 12.16 40.09 34.83
C THR A 105 12.78 41.36 34.27
N VAL A 106 13.06 41.41 32.96
CA VAL A 106 13.61 42.61 32.30
C VAL A 106 12.68 43.81 32.50
N THR A 107 11.39 43.65 32.24
CA THR A 107 10.41 44.74 32.40
C THR A 107 10.37 45.26 33.84
N SER A 108 10.39 44.36 34.83
CA SER A 108 10.45 44.74 36.25
C SER A 108 11.71 45.53 36.58
N THR A 109 12.89 45.05 36.15
CA THR A 109 14.17 45.73 36.42
C THR A 109 14.26 47.12 35.77
N VAL A 110 13.73 47.26 34.55
CA VAL A 110 13.69 48.56 33.86
C VAL A 110 12.78 49.53 34.61
N TYR A 111 11.62 49.06 35.06
CA TYR A 111 10.69 49.88 35.84
C TYR A 111 11.30 50.31 37.18
N THR A 112 11.93 49.41 37.93
CA THR A 112 12.58 49.75 39.20
C THR A 112 13.74 50.73 39.01
N ASN A 113 14.56 50.54 37.97
CA ASN A 113 15.66 51.46 37.68
C ASN A 113 15.13 52.86 37.34
N LYS A 114 14.04 52.96 36.57
CA LYS A 114 13.41 54.25 36.27
C LYS A 114 12.92 54.97 37.53
N LEU A 115 12.27 54.25 38.45
CA LEU A 115 11.84 54.83 39.72
C LEU A 115 13.02 55.33 40.57
N LEU A 116 14.12 54.58 40.60
CA LEU A 116 15.34 54.97 41.30
C LEU A 116 16.00 56.21 40.68
N THR A 117 16.04 56.32 39.34
CA THR A 117 16.58 57.51 38.67
C THR A 117 15.71 58.75 38.92
N ASP A 118 14.40 58.60 38.88
CA ASP A 118 13.45 59.71 39.12
C ASP A 118 13.57 60.21 40.58
N ALA A 119 13.66 59.29 41.55
CA ALA A 119 13.88 59.63 42.95
C ALA A 119 15.25 60.32 43.19
N GLY A 120 16.31 59.85 42.53
CA GLY A 120 17.64 60.46 42.59
C GLY A 120 17.65 61.91 42.08
N HIS A 121 17.00 62.17 40.95
CA HIS A 121 16.86 63.52 40.40
C HIS A 121 16.11 64.47 41.34
N HIS A 122 15.00 64.02 41.94
CA HIS A 122 14.26 64.83 42.92
C HIS A 122 15.09 65.18 44.16
N THR A 123 15.86 64.21 44.66
CA THR A 123 16.68 64.40 45.86
C THR A 123 17.86 65.35 45.58
N SER A 124 18.52 65.18 44.42
CA SER A 124 19.58 66.08 43.95
C SER A 124 19.06 67.52 43.78
N HIS A 125 17.90 67.70 43.15
CA HIS A 125 17.30 69.02 42.96
C HIS A 125 16.97 69.72 44.29
N LYS A 126 16.42 68.98 45.26
CA LYS A 126 16.17 69.52 46.62
C LYS A 126 17.47 69.94 47.32
N LEU A 127 18.52 69.15 47.22
CA LEU A 127 19.83 69.46 47.81
C LEU A 127 20.46 70.69 47.15
N THR A 128 20.39 70.80 45.82
CA THR A 128 20.90 71.99 45.11
C THR A 128 20.15 73.26 45.49
N MET A 129 18.82 73.19 45.64
CA MET A 129 18.06 74.37 46.07
C MET A 129 18.36 74.76 47.52
N SER A 130 18.46 73.78 48.42
CA SER A 130 18.85 74.01 49.82
C SER A 130 20.25 74.61 49.98
N LEU A 131 21.16 74.38 49.04
CA LEU A 131 22.52 74.96 49.06
C LEU A 131 22.55 76.37 48.46
N CYS A 132 21.67 76.69 47.51
CA CYS A 132 21.54 78.04 46.95
C CYS A 132 20.88 79.05 47.91
N ASP A 133 20.02 78.58 48.83
CA ASP A 133 19.34 79.41 49.82
C ASP A 133 20.18 79.72 51.09
N ARG A 134 21.43 79.24 51.16
CA ARG A 134 22.40 79.57 52.23
C ARG A 134 23.45 80.54 51.74
#